data_AF-A0A1A8DQR2-F1
#
_entry.id   AF-A0A1A8DQR2-F1
#
_cell.length_a   1.000
_cell.length_b   1.000
_cell.length_c   1.000
_cell.angle_alpha   90.00
_cell.angle_beta   90.00
_cell.angle_gamma   90.00
#
_symmetry.space_group_name_H-M   'P 1'
#
loop_
_entity.id
_entity.type
_entity.pdbx_description
1 polymer ?
#
loop_
_entity_poly.entity_id
_entity_poly.type
_entity_poly.pdbx_seq_one_letter_code
_entity_poly.pdbx_strand_id
1 'polypeptide(L)'
;QDATYQKLMNGNPGFKQVVETLEKSQVCERLPLRSFLVLPFQRITRIKLLVQNIVKRTTPGTEEATHAIRALKLLEKMIRESNESISQMKNLE
;
A
#
# COMPACT_ATOMS: atom_id res chain seq x y z
N GLN A 1 -12.05 3.30 0.95
CA GLN A 1 -11.23 4.14 1.86
C GLN A 1 -11.14 5.59 1.38
N ASP A 2 -10.66 5.87 0.15
CA ASP A 2 -10.54 7.26 -0.34
C ASP A 2 -11.91 7.97 -0.41
N ALA A 3 -12.96 7.28 -0.89
CA ALA A 3 -14.33 7.82 -0.93
C ALA A 3 -14.86 8.16 0.47
N THR A 4 -14.69 7.26 1.44
CA THR A 4 -15.08 7.48 2.85
C THR A 4 -14.32 8.66 3.45
N TYR A 5 -13.01 8.75 3.22
CA TYR A 5 -12.18 9.86 3.68
C TYR A 5 -12.68 11.19 3.13
N GLN A 6 -12.92 11.29 1.82
CA GLN A 6 -13.43 12.51 1.19
C GLN A 6 -14.82 12.90 1.72
N LYS A 7 -15.73 11.92 1.87
CA LYS A 7 -17.06 12.16 2.44
C LYS A 7 -16.97 12.73 3.86
N LEU A 8 -16.08 12.20 4.71
CA LEU A 8 -15.91 12.67 6.08
C LEU A 8 -15.23 14.04 6.14
N MET A 9 -14.21 14.29 5.31
CA MET A 9 -13.54 15.59 5.23
C MET A 9 -14.48 16.71 4.80
N ASN A 10 -15.45 16.41 3.91
CA ASN A 10 -16.39 17.40 3.38
C ASN A 10 -17.68 17.52 4.22
N GLY A 11 -18.16 16.42 4.80
CA GLY A 11 -19.47 16.34 5.46
C GLY A 11 -19.43 16.35 6.99
N ASN A 12 -18.24 16.25 7.62
CA ASN A 12 -18.09 16.22 9.06
C ASN A 12 -17.00 17.20 9.54
N PRO A 13 -17.38 18.42 9.97
CA PRO A 13 -16.43 19.43 10.45
C PRO A 13 -15.59 18.96 11.65
N GLY A 14 -16.17 18.18 12.56
CA GLY A 14 -15.45 17.65 13.73
C GLY A 14 -14.36 16.66 13.34
N PHE A 15 -14.64 15.77 12.38
CA PHE A 15 -13.64 14.87 11.81
C PHE A 15 -12.48 15.66 11.19
N LYS A 16 -12.79 16.64 10.34
CA LYS A 16 -11.80 17.49 9.69
C LYS A 16 -10.89 18.19 10.71
N GLN A 17 -11.46 18.79 11.75
CA GLN A 17 -10.70 19.48 12.79
C GLN A 17 -9.73 18.54 13.54
N VAL A 18 -10.18 17.32 13.85
CA VAL A 18 -9.33 16.31 14.50
C VAL A 18 -8.18 15.90 13.57
N VAL A 19 -8.46 15.62 12.30
CA VAL A 19 -7.42 15.28 11.31
C VAL A 19 -6.40 16.39 11.18
N GLU A 20 -6.82 17.64 11.00
CA GLU A 20 -5.93 18.81 10.92
C GLU A 20 -5.09 19.01 12.19
N THR A 21 -5.63 18.65 13.35
CA THR A 21 -4.89 18.71 14.62
C THR A 21 -3.82 17.63 14.70
N LEU A 22 -4.15 16.40 14.28
CA LEU A 22 -3.20 15.28 14.27
C LEU A 22 -2.06 15.51 13.27
N GLU A 23 -2.36 16.02 12.08
CA GLU A 23 -1.38 16.28 11.01
C GLU A 23 -0.32 17.34 11.39
N LYS A 24 -0.59 18.18 12.40
CA LYS A 24 0.39 19.14 12.95
C LYS A 24 1.48 18.48 13.80
N SER A 25 1.27 17.24 14.24
CA SER A 25 2.25 16.52 15.04
C SER A 25 3.53 16.27 14.24
N GLN A 26 4.69 16.44 14.89
CA GLN A 26 5.99 16.22 14.23
C GLN A 26 6.16 14.77 13.74
N VAL A 27 5.53 13.80 14.40
CA VAL A 27 5.57 12.37 14.01
C VAL A 27 4.91 12.11 12.65
N CYS A 28 4.05 13.02 12.19
CA CYS A 28 3.41 12.92 10.88
C CYS A 28 4.31 13.46 9.77
N GLU A 29 5.46 14.08 10.09
CA GLU A 29 6.44 14.60 9.12
C GLU A 29 5.81 15.52 8.05
N ARG A 30 4.77 16.28 8.42
CA ARG A 30 3.98 17.14 7.53
C ARG A 30 3.24 16.39 6.40
N LEU A 31 3.04 15.09 6.55
CA LEU A 31 2.24 14.30 5.62
C LEU A 31 0.76 14.32 6.04
N PRO A 32 -0.17 14.46 5.08
CA PRO A 32 -1.59 14.35 5.37
C PRO A 32 -1.98 12.89 5.64
N LEU A 33 -3.07 12.67 6.39
CA LEU A 33 -3.64 11.36 6.71
C LEU A 33 -3.83 10.51 5.45
N ARG A 34 -4.29 11.12 4.36
CA ARG A 34 -4.45 10.45 3.06
C ARG A 34 -3.16 9.78 2.57
N SER A 35 -2.00 10.40 2.78
CA SER A 35 -0.71 9.81 2.39
C SER A 35 -0.45 8.51 3.14
N PHE A 36 -0.74 8.48 4.45
CA PHE A 36 -0.58 7.28 5.28
C PHE A 36 -1.53 6.15 4.85
N LEU A 37 -2.77 6.48 4.46
CA LEU A 37 -3.73 5.48 3.96
C LEU A 37 -3.25 4.79 2.67
N VAL A 38 -2.38 5.43 1.90
CA VAL A 38 -1.84 4.88 0.64
C VAL A 38 -0.53 4.10 0.86
N LEU A 39 0.17 4.31 1.98
CA LEU A 39 1.45 3.65 2.28
C LEU A 39 1.41 2.12 2.15
N PRO A 40 0.38 1.39 2.61
CA PRO A 40 0.34 -0.07 2.45
C PRO A 40 0.41 -0.53 0.99
N PHE A 41 -0.33 0.14 0.10
CA PHE A 41 -0.33 -0.14 -1.35
C PHE A 41 1.01 0.21 -2.00
N GLN A 42 1.64 1.29 -1.55
CA GLN A 42 3.00 1.65 -2.00
C GLN A 42 4.05 0.67 -1.49
N ARG A 43 3.90 0.18 -0.24
CA ARG A 43 4.88 -0.70 0.39
C ARG A 43 4.94 -2.04 -0.31
N ILE A 44 3.79 -2.66 -0.60
CA ILE A 44 3.74 -3.96 -1.26
C ILE A 44 4.32 -3.91 -2.68
N THR A 45 4.01 -2.85 -3.44
CA THR A 45 4.55 -2.65 -4.80
C THR A 45 6.05 -2.42 -4.78
N ARG A 46 6.56 -1.66 -3.79
CA ARG A 46 8.01 -1.46 -3.63
C ARG A 46 8.75 -2.74 -3.23
N ILE A 47 8.17 -3.56 -2.34
CA ILE A 47 8.76 -4.86 -1.98
C ILE A 47 8.87 -5.76 -3.21
N LYS A 48 7.84 -5.80 -4.07
CA LYS A 48 7.91 -6.54 -5.35
C LYS A 48 9.13 -6.11 -6.18
N LEU A 49 9.34 -4.80 -6.38
CA LEU A 49 10.48 -4.29 -7.15
C LEU A 49 11.83 -4.68 -6.53
N LEU A 50 11.93 -4.62 -5.21
CA LEU A 50 13.15 -5.02 -4.48
C LEU A 50 13.42 -6.52 -4.66
N VAL A 51 12.41 -7.38 -4.54
CA VAL A 51 12.57 -8.83 -4.72
C VAL A 51 12.87 -9.17 -6.19
N GLN A 52 12.26 -8.51 -7.16
CA GLN A 52 12.63 -8.65 -8.59
C GLN A 52 14.11 -8.32 -8.81
N ASN A 53 14.61 -7.27 -8.16
CA ASN A 53 16.01 -6.87 -8.22
C ASN A 53 16.95 -7.86 -7.53
N ILE A 54 16.49 -8.60 -6.53
CA ILE A 54 17.23 -9.71 -5.92
C ILE A 54 17.29 -10.88 -6.89
N VAL A 55 16.16 -11.31 -7.46
CA VAL A 55 16.09 -12.41 -8.46
C VAL A 55 17.04 -12.17 -9.63
N LYS A 56 17.11 -10.93 -10.13
CA LYS A 56 18.02 -10.56 -11.23
C LYS A 56 19.51 -10.67 -10.89
N ARG A 57 19.87 -10.63 -9.59
CA ARG A 57 21.26 -10.66 -9.11
C ARG A 57 21.65 -12.00 -8.49
N THR A 58 20.71 -12.90 -8.22
CA THR A 58 20.99 -14.25 -7.75
C THR A 58 21.52 -15.14 -8.88
N THR A 59 22.49 -15.99 -8.58
CA THR A 59 23.03 -16.98 -9.52
C THR A 59 21.96 -18.03 -9.86
N PRO A 60 21.63 -18.26 -11.14
CA PRO A 60 20.65 -19.28 -11.54
C PRO A 60 21.00 -20.68 -11.04
N GLY A 61 19.98 -21.47 -10.71
CA GLY A 61 20.14 -22.85 -10.23
C GLY A 61 20.47 -23.00 -8.75
N THR A 62 20.67 -21.89 -8.03
CA THR A 62 20.91 -21.91 -6.58
C THR A 62 19.61 -21.99 -5.76
N GLU A 63 19.71 -22.40 -4.50
CA GLU A 63 18.59 -22.36 -3.57
C GLU A 63 18.12 -20.92 -3.33
N GLU A 64 19.04 -19.96 -3.26
CA GLU A 64 18.75 -18.53 -3.14
C GLU A 64 17.90 -18.02 -4.31
N ALA A 65 18.27 -18.37 -5.54
CA ALA A 65 17.49 -18.01 -6.72
C ALA A 65 16.08 -18.64 -6.67
N THR A 66 15.98 -19.90 -6.24
CA THR A 66 14.70 -20.60 -6.09
C THR A 66 13.80 -19.92 -5.06
N HIS A 67 14.36 -19.57 -3.89
CA HIS A 67 13.65 -18.84 -2.84
C HIS A 67 13.22 -17.45 -3.29
N ALA A 68 14.10 -16.70 -3.97
CA ALA A 68 13.79 -15.35 -4.46
C ALA A 68 12.67 -15.38 -5.52
N ILE A 69 12.70 -16.34 -6.44
CA ILE A 69 11.64 -16.53 -7.46
C ILE A 69 10.32 -16.90 -6.78
N ARG A 70 10.34 -17.79 -5.78
CA ARG A 70 9.13 -18.16 -5.03
C ARG A 70 8.54 -16.96 -4.29
N ALA A 71 9.37 -16.18 -3.60
CA ALA A 71 8.93 -14.96 -2.92
C ALA A 71 8.30 -13.95 -3.89
N LEU A 72 8.91 -13.77 -5.06
CA LEU A 72 8.36 -12.89 -6.10
C LEU A 72 6.97 -13.35 -6.56
N LYS A 73 6.78 -14.64 -6.85
CA LYS A 73 5.49 -15.19 -7.26
C LYS A 73 4.40 -15.00 -6.19
N LEU A 74 4.75 -15.18 -4.92
CA LEU A 74 3.82 -14.96 -3.81
C LEU A 74 3.44 -13.49 -3.66
N LEU A 75 4.38 -12.56 -3.81
CA LEU A 75 4.12 -11.12 -3.81
C LEU A 75 3.19 -10.72 -4.96
N GLU A 76 3.43 -11.26 -6.16
CA GLU A 76 2.56 -10.99 -7.31
C GLU A 76 1.15 -11.51 -7.10
N LYS A 77 0.99 -12.69 -6.50
CA LYS A 77 -0.31 -13.23 -6.11
C LYS A 77 -1.03 -12.31 -5.11
N MET A 78 -0.36 -11.92 -4.04
CA MET A 78 -0.93 -11.03 -3.01
C MET A 78 -1.37 -9.68 -3.58
N ILE A 79 -0.57 -9.09 -4.47
CA ILE A 79 -0.92 -7.82 -5.13
C ILE A 79 -2.15 -7.98 -6.03
N ARG A 80 -2.26 -9.09 -6.79
CA ARG A 80 -3.44 -9.36 -7.62
C ARG A 80 -4.70 -9.51 -6.76
N GLU A 81 -4.66 -10.35 -5.73
CA GLU A 81 -5.79 -10.57 -4.81
C GLU A 81 -6.25 -9.27 -4.12
N SER A 82 -5.28 -8.42 -3.75
CA SER A 82 -5.57 -7.10 -3.17
C SER A 82 -6.27 -6.18 -4.17
N ASN A 83 -5.80 -6.14 -5.43
CA ASN A 83 -6.40 -5.33 -6.48
C ASN A 83 -7.80 -5.82 -6.87
N GLU A 84 -8.00 -7.13 -6.94
CA GLU A 84 -9.30 -7.76 -7.21
C GLU A 84 -10.31 -7.38 -6.12
N SER A 85 -9.90 -7.47 -4.85
CA SER A 85 -10.75 -7.07 -3.71
C SER A 85 -11.16 -5.60 -3.78
N ILE A 86 -10.24 -4.69 -4.16
CA ILE A 86 -10.56 -3.27 -4.39
C ILE A 86 -11.56 -3.10 -5.54
N SER A 87 -11.38 -3.84 -6.64
CA SER A 87 -12.28 -3.78 -7.79
C SER A 87 -13.69 -4.26 -7.42
N GLN A 88 -13.80 -5.32 -6.62
CA GLN A 88 -15.09 -5.82 -6.14
C GLN A 88 -15.79 -4.81 -5.23
N MET A 89 -15.06 -4.16 -4.31
CA MET A 89 -15.62 -3.12 -3.47
C MET A 89 -16.17 -1.93 -4.28
N LYS A 90 -15.47 -1.52 -5.35
CA LYS A 90 -15.93 -0.45 -6.24
C LYS A 90 -17.17 -0.81 -7.07
N ASN A 91 -17.39 -2.09 -7.35
CA ASN A 91 -18.55 -2.56 -8.12
C ASN A 91 -19.80 -2.72 -7.24
N LEU A 92 -19.64 -2.71 -5.90
CA LEU A 92 -20.72 -2.80 -4.92
C LEU A 92 -21.11 -1.43 -4.35
N GLU A 93 -20.33 -0.38 -4.61
CA GLU A 93 -20.60 1.04 -4.31
C GLU A 93 -21.31 1.73 -5.48
#